data_AF-A0A1F5LFP8-F1
#
_entry.id   AF-A0A1F5LFP8-F1
#
_cell.length_a   1.000
_cell.length_b   1.000
_cell.length_c   1.000
_cell.angle_alpha   90.00
_cell.angle_beta   90.00
_cell.angle_gamma   90.00
#
_symmetry.space_group_name_H-M   'P 1'
#
loop_
_entity.id
_entity.type
_entity.pdbx_description
1 polymer ?
#
loop_
_entity_poly.entity_id
_entity_poly.type
_entity_poly.pdbx_seq_one_letter_code
_entity_poly.pdbx_strand_id
1 'polypeptide(L)'
;MENVGLPIQLSQCVYSANSNKGCNTSKLQVEDVKWQDIRGTSRFNIAASMYCSDERPCPNITFENVNITSVNASLGLPYYGTDIQHEIFQCTNVLGQKNSGIPCNQAAPSNFSQWIFSNVDSSGLAKTLT
;
A
#
# COMPACT_ATOMS: atom_id res chain seq x y z
N MET A 1 -3.97 1.83 -15.88
CA MET A 1 -2.61 2.21 -15.42
C MET A 1 -1.60 1.21 -15.96
N GLU A 2 -0.36 1.60 -16.20
CA GLU A 2 0.67 0.71 -16.76
C GLU A 2 2.01 0.95 -16.07
N ASN A 3 2.61 -0.12 -15.52
CA ASN A 3 3.95 -0.11 -14.90
C ASN A 3 4.17 1.03 -13.89
N VAL A 4 3.21 1.21 -12.99
CA VAL A 4 3.19 2.27 -11.97
C VAL A 4 3.91 1.79 -10.71
N GLY A 5 4.79 2.61 -10.13
CA GLY A 5 5.56 2.25 -8.94
C GLY A 5 4.67 1.85 -7.75
N LEU A 6 3.80 2.77 -7.32
CA LEU A 6 2.84 2.57 -6.24
C LEU A 6 1.46 3.04 -6.71
N PRO A 7 0.59 2.14 -7.21
CA PRO A 7 -0.66 2.55 -7.84
C PRO A 7 -1.66 3.25 -6.92
N ILE A 8 -1.80 2.76 -5.68
CA ILE A 8 -2.69 3.35 -4.67
C ILE A 8 -1.92 3.58 -3.38
N GLN A 9 -1.93 4.82 -2.90
CA GLN A 9 -1.42 5.16 -1.58
C GLN A 9 -2.42 6.01 -0.82
N LEU A 10 -2.72 5.61 0.41
CA LEU A 10 -3.37 6.45 1.41
C LEU A 10 -2.42 6.58 2.58
N SER A 11 -2.09 7.80 2.96
CA SER A 11 -1.16 8.01 4.06
C SER A 11 -1.46 9.33 4.76
N GLN A 12 -1.62 9.27 6.07
CA GLN A 12 -1.63 10.45 6.93
C GLN A 12 -0.19 10.88 7.33
N CYS A 13 0.83 10.36 6.64
CA CYS A 13 2.25 10.40 7.01
C CYS A 13 3.09 11.30 6.09
N VAL A 14 2.59 12.49 5.79
CA VAL A 14 3.16 13.36 4.73
C VAL A 14 4.61 13.74 5.01
N TYR A 15 4.99 13.99 6.27
CA TYR A 15 6.35 14.40 6.66
C TYR A 15 7.20 13.31 7.31
N SER A 16 6.65 12.12 7.50
CA SER A 16 7.38 10.99 8.11
C SER A 16 7.75 9.90 7.11
N ALA A 17 7.27 9.99 5.87
CA ALA A 17 7.70 9.10 4.79
C ALA A 17 9.24 9.07 4.68
N ASN A 18 9.83 7.87 4.65
CA ASN A 18 11.28 7.66 4.64
C ASN A 18 12.05 8.26 5.82
N SER A 19 11.37 8.51 6.93
CA SER A 19 12.00 8.94 8.17
C SER A 19 11.98 7.83 9.23
N ASN A 20 12.77 7.99 10.28
CA ASN A 20 12.70 7.14 11.47
C ASN A 20 11.54 7.55 12.41
N LYS A 21 10.68 8.48 12.01
CA LYS A 21 9.53 8.95 12.77
C LYS A 21 8.28 8.22 12.29
N GLY A 22 7.41 7.83 13.20
CA GLY A 22 6.04 7.41 12.86
C GLY A 22 5.11 8.60 12.67
N CYS A 23 3.97 8.39 12.01
CA CYS A 23 2.87 9.35 11.81
C CYS A 23 1.59 8.97 12.58
N ASN A 24 1.72 8.27 13.70
CA ASN A 24 0.57 7.72 14.40
C ASN A 24 -0.29 8.75 15.16
N THR A 25 0.11 10.03 15.16
CA THR A 25 -0.57 11.13 15.88
C THR A 25 -1.35 12.08 14.96
N SER A 26 -1.45 11.79 13.66
CA SER A 26 -2.20 12.65 12.75
C SER A 26 -3.66 12.78 13.18
N LYS A 27 -4.16 14.02 13.21
CA LYS A 27 -5.55 14.36 13.56
C LYS A 27 -6.44 14.61 12.35
N LEU A 28 -5.89 14.50 11.13
CA LEU A 28 -6.66 14.61 9.91
C LEU A 28 -7.53 13.38 9.75
N GLN A 29 -8.86 13.51 9.75
CA GLN A 29 -9.73 12.38 9.44
C GLN A 29 -9.74 12.14 7.92
N VAL A 30 -9.53 10.89 7.51
CA VAL A 30 -9.79 10.43 6.14
C VAL A 30 -10.90 9.39 6.24
N GLU A 31 -12.01 9.62 5.56
CA GLU A 31 -13.20 8.77 5.62
C GLU A 31 -13.96 8.79 4.30
N ASP A 32 -14.81 7.77 4.10
CA ASP A 32 -15.71 7.64 2.95
C ASP A 32 -15.00 7.73 1.58
N VAL A 33 -13.81 7.14 1.50
CA VAL A 33 -13.03 7.08 0.25
C VAL A 33 -13.33 5.79 -0.49
N LYS A 34 -13.72 5.93 -1.76
CA LYS A 34 -13.97 4.81 -2.67
C LYS A 34 -13.01 4.85 -3.85
N TRP A 35 -12.29 3.75 -4.08
CA TRP A 35 -11.64 3.47 -5.35
C TRP A 35 -12.54 2.56 -6.17
N GLN A 36 -12.83 2.95 -7.41
CA GLN A 36 -13.71 2.20 -8.29
C GLN A 36 -13.09 2.02 -9.67
N ASP A 37 -13.20 0.81 -10.22
CA ASP A 37 -12.82 0.46 -11.59
C ASP A 37 -11.34 0.70 -11.92
N ILE A 38 -10.49 0.65 -10.89
CA ILE A 38 -9.04 0.82 -11.01
C ILE A 38 -8.42 -0.46 -11.56
N ARG A 39 -7.88 -0.40 -12.77
CA ARG A 39 -7.23 -1.52 -13.45
C ARG A 39 -5.84 -1.17 -13.97
N GLY A 40 -4.90 -2.12 -13.94
CA GLY A 40 -3.59 -1.92 -14.53
C GLY A 40 -2.48 -2.76 -13.90
N THR A 41 -1.24 -2.33 -14.14
CA THR A 41 -0.06 -3.02 -13.60
C THR A 41 0.79 -2.17 -12.67
N SER A 42 1.26 -2.80 -11.58
CA SER A 42 2.29 -2.23 -10.70
C SER A 42 3.69 -2.66 -11.17
N ARG A 43 4.69 -1.79 -10.98
CA ARG A 43 6.09 -2.12 -11.27
C ARG A 43 6.64 -3.16 -10.30
N PHE A 44 6.24 -3.04 -9.03
CA PHE A 44 6.70 -3.87 -7.92
C PHE A 44 5.56 -4.76 -7.39
N ASN A 45 5.86 -5.64 -6.45
CA ASN A 45 4.90 -6.55 -5.82
C ASN A 45 3.82 -5.88 -4.97
N ILE A 46 3.69 -4.56 -4.95
CA ILE A 46 2.71 -3.83 -4.16
C ILE A 46 1.68 -3.12 -5.05
N ALA A 47 0.41 -3.41 -4.80
CA ALA A 47 -0.72 -2.80 -5.49
C ALA A 47 -1.26 -1.58 -4.73
N ALA A 48 -1.29 -1.66 -3.40
CA ALA A 48 -1.76 -0.58 -2.53
C ALA A 48 -1.00 -0.55 -1.19
N SER A 49 -0.80 0.65 -0.65
CA SER A 49 -0.33 0.86 0.72
C SER A 49 -1.17 1.92 1.43
N MET A 50 -1.83 1.52 2.52
CA MET A 50 -2.74 2.38 3.29
C MET A 50 -2.34 2.40 4.76
N TYR A 51 -1.89 3.56 5.22
CA TYR A 51 -1.61 3.79 6.63
C TYR A 51 -2.50 4.90 7.17
N CYS A 52 -3.31 4.54 8.17
CA CYS A 52 -4.03 5.50 8.99
C CYS A 52 -3.40 5.60 10.40
N SER A 53 -3.48 6.75 11.02
CA SER A 53 -2.95 7.06 12.34
C SER A 53 -3.78 6.37 13.42
N ASP A 54 -3.15 6.09 14.55
CA ASP A 54 -3.83 5.50 15.71
C ASP A 54 -4.84 6.50 16.29
N GLU A 55 -4.50 7.80 16.26
CA GLU A 55 -5.34 8.90 16.73
C GLU A 55 -6.62 9.09 15.88
N ARG A 56 -6.52 8.84 14.56
CA ARG A 56 -7.64 8.96 13.60
C ARG A 56 -7.60 7.84 12.55
N PRO A 57 -8.05 6.62 12.93
CA PRO A 57 -8.24 5.51 11.98
C PRO A 57 -9.20 5.90 10.86
N CYS A 58 -9.08 5.25 9.69
CA CYS A 58 -9.91 5.60 8.53
C CYS A 58 -11.18 4.72 8.45
N PRO A 59 -12.39 5.27 8.64
CA PRO A 59 -13.63 4.55 8.36
C PRO A 59 -14.01 4.56 6.88
N ASN A 60 -14.80 3.56 6.49
CA ASN A 60 -15.49 3.49 5.20
C ASN A 60 -14.58 3.60 3.96
N ILE A 61 -13.40 2.99 4.05
CA ILE A 61 -12.49 2.84 2.93
C ILE A 61 -12.91 1.63 2.09
N THR A 62 -13.27 1.85 0.83
CA THR A 62 -13.84 0.82 -0.04
C THR A 62 -13.20 0.76 -1.42
N PHE A 63 -13.14 -0.46 -1.96
CA PHE A 63 -12.56 -0.81 -3.25
C PHE A 63 -13.58 -1.64 -4.02
N GLU A 64 -13.99 -1.17 -5.18
CA GLU A 64 -14.91 -1.86 -6.07
C GLU A 64 -14.27 -2.05 -7.44
N ASN A 65 -14.25 -3.31 -7.91
CA ASN A 65 -13.67 -3.68 -9.20
C ASN A 65 -12.22 -3.21 -9.38
N VAL A 66 -11.43 -3.26 -8.31
CA VAL A 66 -10.00 -2.92 -8.33
C VAL A 66 -9.19 -4.18 -8.64
N ASN A 67 -8.46 -4.15 -9.76
CA ASN A 67 -7.62 -5.24 -10.21
C ASN A 67 -6.26 -4.69 -10.66
N ILE A 68 -5.25 -4.85 -9.80
CA ILE A 68 -3.88 -4.44 -10.04
C ILE A 68 -3.01 -5.67 -9.89
N THR A 69 -2.29 -6.02 -10.95
CA THR A 69 -1.36 -7.14 -10.99
C THR A 69 0.02 -6.61 -11.28
N SER A 70 1.08 -7.12 -10.66
CA SER A 70 2.42 -6.62 -11.00
C SER A 70 2.81 -6.99 -12.44
N VAL A 71 3.72 -6.24 -13.05
CA VAL A 71 4.31 -6.61 -14.34
C VAL A 71 4.89 -8.03 -14.27
N ASN A 72 5.62 -8.36 -13.21
CA ASN A 72 6.21 -9.70 -13.05
C ASN A 72 5.14 -10.80 -12.95
N ALA A 73 4.10 -10.62 -12.13
CA ALA A 73 3.02 -11.58 -11.99
C ALA A 73 2.25 -11.76 -13.32
N SER A 74 2.01 -10.68 -14.05
CA SER A 74 1.36 -10.74 -15.37
C SER A 74 2.15 -11.53 -16.42
N LEU A 75 3.47 -11.66 -16.22
CA LEU A 75 4.39 -12.40 -17.08
C LEU A 75 4.81 -13.76 -16.51
N GLY A 76 4.31 -14.15 -15.32
CA GLY A 76 4.74 -15.36 -14.62
C GLY A 76 6.20 -15.34 -14.15
N LEU A 77 6.75 -14.15 -13.92
CA LEU A 77 8.12 -13.95 -13.45
C LEU A 77 8.17 -13.80 -11.92
N PRO A 78 9.26 -14.23 -11.26
CA PRO A 78 9.42 -14.06 -9.82
C PRO A 78 9.66 -12.59 -9.45
N TYR A 79 9.43 -12.26 -8.19
CA TYR A 79 9.80 -10.98 -7.62
C TYR A 79 11.23 -11.03 -7.09
N TYR A 80 12.13 -10.21 -7.65
CA TYR A 80 13.52 -10.16 -7.22
C TYR A 80 13.72 -9.18 -6.05
N GLY A 81 14.72 -9.45 -5.20
CA GLY A 81 15.08 -8.56 -4.09
C GLY A 81 14.11 -8.55 -2.91
N THR A 82 13.21 -9.53 -2.83
CA THR A 82 12.23 -9.72 -1.75
C THR A 82 12.07 -11.21 -1.42
N ASP A 83 11.65 -11.52 -0.20
CA ASP A 83 11.22 -12.84 0.25
C ASP A 83 9.73 -13.11 0.00
N ILE A 84 8.98 -12.13 -0.52
CA ILE A 84 7.56 -12.26 -0.84
C ILE A 84 7.35 -12.51 -2.34
N GLN A 85 6.68 -13.62 -2.67
CA GLN A 85 6.39 -14.03 -4.05
C GLN A 85 4.91 -13.87 -4.47
N HIS A 86 4.19 -12.94 -3.85
CA HIS A 86 2.79 -12.64 -4.17
C HIS A 86 2.52 -11.14 -4.09
N GLU A 87 1.35 -10.72 -4.56
CA GLU A 87 0.93 -9.31 -4.59
C GLU A 87 0.53 -8.82 -3.20
N ILE A 88 0.94 -7.60 -2.88
CA ILE A 88 0.82 -7.00 -1.57
C ILE A 88 -0.22 -5.88 -1.61
N PHE A 89 -1.08 -5.91 -0.61
CA PHE A 89 -2.00 -4.85 -0.22
C PHE A 89 -1.74 -4.55 1.24
N GLN A 90 -1.10 -3.42 1.53
CA GLN A 90 -0.77 -3.06 2.89
C GLN A 90 -1.87 -2.20 3.51
N CYS A 91 -2.31 -2.55 4.71
CA CYS A 91 -3.37 -1.83 5.41
C CYS A 91 -3.07 -1.76 6.91
N THR A 92 -3.11 -0.56 7.49
CA THR A 92 -3.01 -0.31 8.93
C THR A 92 -4.04 0.72 9.34
N ASN A 93 -4.80 0.44 10.41
CA ASN A 93 -5.85 1.31 10.96
C ASN A 93 -6.96 1.72 9.97
N VAL A 94 -7.24 0.85 8.99
CA VAL A 94 -8.45 0.94 8.16
C VAL A 94 -9.59 0.21 8.88
N LEU A 95 -10.63 0.93 9.29
CA LEU A 95 -11.76 0.34 10.01
C LEU A 95 -12.60 -0.49 9.04
N GLY A 96 -13.03 -1.67 9.48
CA GLY A 96 -13.80 -2.58 8.65
C GLY A 96 -12.98 -3.20 7.49
N GLN A 97 -11.65 -3.26 7.61
CA GLN A 97 -10.71 -3.78 6.60
C GLN A 97 -11.20 -5.04 5.85
N LYS A 98 -11.80 -6.01 6.55
CA LYS A 98 -12.33 -7.26 5.96
C LYS A 98 -13.40 -7.02 4.89
N ASN A 99 -14.09 -5.89 4.94
CA ASN A 99 -15.15 -5.48 4.02
C ASN A 99 -14.67 -4.41 3.02
N SER A 100 -13.38 -4.07 3.01
CA SER A 100 -12.84 -3.00 2.16
C SER A 100 -12.88 -3.36 0.67
N GLY A 101 -12.94 -4.64 0.30
CA GLY A 101 -12.93 -5.09 -1.10
C GLY A 101 -11.53 -5.42 -1.66
N ILE A 102 -10.48 -5.31 -0.83
CA ILE A 102 -9.13 -5.81 -1.15
C ILE A 102 -8.58 -6.70 -0.02
N PRO A 103 -7.56 -7.53 -0.30
CA PRO A 103 -7.09 -8.55 0.65
C PRO A 103 -6.50 -8.00 1.94
N CYS A 104 -5.83 -6.83 1.86
CA CYS A 104 -5.07 -6.25 2.97
C CYS A 104 -4.19 -7.30 3.69
N ASN A 105 -3.32 -7.96 2.94
CA ASN A 105 -2.55 -9.13 3.35
C ASN A 105 -1.22 -8.81 4.04
N GLN A 106 -0.91 -7.52 4.25
CA GLN A 106 0.25 -7.09 5.04
C GLN A 106 -0.07 -5.80 5.80
N ALA A 107 0.64 -5.54 6.89
CA ALA A 107 0.56 -4.26 7.59
C ALA A 107 1.31 -3.17 6.82
N ALA A 108 0.73 -1.98 6.70
CA ALA A 108 1.43 -0.81 6.19
C ALA A 108 2.31 -0.21 7.30
N PRO A 109 3.57 0.15 7.05
CA PRO A 109 4.40 0.79 8.05
C PRO A 109 4.09 2.29 8.19
N SER A 110 4.28 2.83 9.39
CA SER A 110 3.99 4.24 9.76
C SER A 110 4.93 5.28 9.13
N ASN A 111 5.79 4.85 8.23
CA ASN A 111 6.78 5.66 7.54
C ASN A 111 6.97 5.18 6.09
N PHE A 112 5.99 4.44 5.53
CA PHE A 112 6.06 3.93 4.17
C PHE A 112 6.38 5.06 3.18
N SER A 113 7.32 4.80 2.27
CA SER A 113 7.75 5.79 1.29
C SER A 113 6.62 6.23 0.38
N GLN A 114 6.61 7.50 -0.02
CA GLN A 114 5.78 7.96 -1.14
C GLN A 114 6.34 7.53 -2.50
N TRP A 115 7.62 7.13 -2.54
CA TRP A 115 8.35 6.71 -3.73
C TRP A 115 9.11 5.42 -3.49
N ILE A 116 8.75 4.35 -4.19
CA ILE A 116 9.43 3.07 -4.04
C ILE A 116 10.22 2.73 -5.31
N PHE A 117 11.33 2.00 -5.11
CA PHE A 117 12.28 1.63 -6.17
C PHE A 117 12.54 0.12 -6.22
N SER A 118 11.86 -0.66 -5.38
CA SER A 118 12.05 -2.09 -5.26
C SER A 118 10.78 -2.79 -4.76
N ASN A 119 10.79 -4.12 -4.79
CA ASN A 119 9.76 -4.93 -4.17
C ASN A 119 9.77 -4.78 -2.64
N VAL A 120 8.59 -4.85 -2.05
CA VAL A 120 8.37 -4.87 -0.61
C VAL A 120 8.70 -6.27 -0.07
N ASP A 121 9.40 -6.32 1.06
CA ASP A 121 9.74 -7.55 1.77
C ASP A 121 8.82 -7.80 2.98
N SER A 122 9.07 -8.89 3.73
CA SER A 122 8.29 -9.24 4.92
C SER A 122 8.25 -8.18 6.02
N SER A 123 9.18 -7.21 6.03
CA SER A 123 9.13 -6.06 6.95
C SER A 123 8.06 -5.04 6.58
N GLY A 124 7.48 -5.12 5.37
CA GLY A 124 6.52 -4.15 4.86
C GLY A 124 7.17 -2.91 4.24
N LEU A 125 8.50 -2.87 4.14
CA LEU A 125 9.24 -1.80 3.48
C LEU A 125 9.73 -2.24 2.10
N ALA A 126 9.84 -1.29 1.18
CA ALA A 126 10.64 -1.46 -0.03
C ALA A 126 12.08 -1.04 0.30
N LYS A 127 13.07 -1.87 -0.06
CA LYS A 127 14.49 -1.51 0.14
C LYS A 127 14.83 -0.25 -0.67
N THR A 128 15.42 0.74 -0.02
CA THR A 128 16.03 1.90 -0.68
C THR A 128 17.32 1.44 -1.37
N LEU A 129 17.61 1.98 -2.56
CA LEU A 129 18.92 1.81 -3.19
C LEU A 129 19.98 2.38 -2.23
N THR A 130 20.91 1.53 -1.78
CA THR A 130 22.11 1.93 -1.04
C THR A 130 23.12 2.60 -1.95
#